data_AF-A0A412K812-F1
#
_entry.id   AF-A0A412K812-F1
#
_cell.length_a   1.000
_cell.length_b   1.000
_cell.length_c   1.000
_cell.angle_alpha   90.00
_cell.angle_beta   90.00
_cell.angle_gamma   90.00
#
_symmetry.space_group_name_H-M   'P 1'
#
loop_
_entity.id
_entity.type
_entity.pdbx_description
1 polymer ?
#
loop_
_entity_poly.entity_id
_entity_poly.type
_entity_poly.pdbx_seq_one_letter_code
_entity_poly.pdbx_strand_id
1 'polypeptide(L)'
;MAKGSVRKKGKKWYYRFYVEDASGKMVQKEYAGTESKSETEKLLRKALEDYEDKKFVAKADNLTVGELLDMWAEEELKTGTLSNGTVENYLGAIRCIKKHPIADRKLKTVTAEHLQAFLDLLTFGGEFPDG
;
A
#
# COMPACT_ATOMS: atom_id res chain seq x y z
N MET A 1 -1.25 -14.04 7.82
CA MET A 1 -2.24 -15.11 7.62
C MET A 1 -3.62 -14.62 8.04
N ALA A 2 -4.37 -14.03 7.11
CA ALA A 2 -5.76 -13.69 7.36
C ALA A 2 -6.57 -14.96 7.75
N LYS A 3 -7.24 -14.92 8.90
CA LYS A 3 -8.00 -16.05 9.46
C LYS A 3 -9.42 -16.06 8.88
N GLY A 4 -9.74 -17.09 8.11
CA GLY A 4 -11.10 -17.36 7.61
C GLY A 4 -11.69 -18.64 8.23
N SER A 5 -13.00 -18.86 8.03
CA SER A 5 -13.67 -20.10 8.43
C SER A 5 -14.74 -20.50 7.43
N VAL A 6 -15.08 -21.78 7.40
CA VAL A 6 -16.10 -22.36 6.52
C VAL A 6 -17.21 -22.95 7.38
N ARG A 7 -18.47 -22.68 7.04
CA ARG A 7 -19.65 -23.20 7.77
C ARG A 7 -20.68 -23.79 6.83
N LYS A 8 -21.38 -24.84 7.27
CA LYS A 8 -22.44 -25.50 6.50
C LYS A 8 -23.79 -24.83 6.77
N LYS A 9 -24.54 -24.56 5.71
CA LYS A 9 -25.94 -24.09 5.76
C LYS A 9 -26.77 -24.88 4.75
N GLY A 10 -27.60 -25.79 5.26
CA GLY A 10 -28.35 -26.72 4.41
C GLY A 10 -27.39 -27.62 3.61
N LYS A 11 -27.56 -27.63 2.28
CA LYS A 11 -26.74 -28.44 1.36
C LYS A 11 -25.40 -27.78 0.99
N LYS A 12 -25.26 -26.47 1.19
CA LYS A 12 -24.08 -25.70 0.76
C LYS A 12 -23.18 -25.31 1.92
N TRP A 13 -21.89 -25.17 1.63
CA TRP A 13 -20.91 -24.54 2.49
C TRP A 13 -20.73 -23.08 2.13
N TYR A 14 -20.41 -22.29 3.13
CA TYR A 14 -20.19 -20.85 3.03
C TYR A 14 -18.85 -20.55 3.65
N TYR A 15 -18.09 -19.64 3.06
CA TYR A 15 -16.83 -19.17 3.63
C TYR A 15 -17.01 -17.74 4.14
N ARG A 16 -16.30 -17.42 5.22
CA ARG A 16 -16.30 -16.08 5.82
C ARG A 16 -14.92 -15.68 6.28
N PHE A 17 -14.60 -14.41 6.13
CA PHE A 17 -13.33 -13.83 6.54
C PHE A 17 -13.52 -12.34 6.87
N TYR A 18 -12.55 -11.78 7.59
CA TYR A 18 -12.56 -10.35 7.92
C TYR A 18 -12.00 -9.53 6.78
N VAL A 19 -12.68 -8.45 6.45
CA VAL A 19 -12.23 -7.41 5.52
C VAL A 19 -12.28 -6.05 6.21
N GLU A 20 -11.42 -5.15 5.80
CA GLU A 20 -11.37 -3.78 6.26
C GLU A 20 -12.43 -2.97 5.50
N ASP A 21 -13.27 -2.21 6.22
CA ASP A 21 -14.23 -1.30 5.61
C ASP A 21 -13.59 0.06 5.30
N ALA A 22 -14.36 0.97 4.69
CA ALA A 22 -13.88 2.31 4.31
C ALA A 22 -13.42 3.16 5.52
N SER A 23 -13.77 2.78 6.74
CA SER A 23 -13.35 3.44 7.98
C SER A 23 -12.13 2.79 8.65
N GLY A 24 -11.54 1.76 8.04
CA GLY A 24 -10.43 1.02 8.62
C GLY A 24 -10.85 -0.06 9.62
N LYS A 25 -12.16 -0.29 9.81
CA LYS A 25 -12.67 -1.27 10.77
C LYS A 25 -12.79 -2.65 10.13
N MET A 26 -12.39 -3.68 10.88
CA MET A 26 -12.52 -5.08 10.45
C MET A 26 -13.97 -5.56 10.57
N VAL A 27 -14.58 -5.91 9.44
CA VAL A 27 -15.93 -6.48 9.35
C VAL A 27 -15.88 -7.89 8.76
N GLN A 28 -16.63 -8.83 9.35
CA GLN A 28 -16.71 -10.19 8.83
C GLN A 28 -17.71 -10.25 7.67
N LYS A 29 -17.25 -10.65 6.49
CA LYS A 29 -18.12 -10.92 5.33
C LYS A 29 -18.24 -12.41 5.07
N GLU A 30 -19.41 -12.83 4.63
CA GLU A 30 -19.74 -14.21 4.29
C GLU A 30 -20.16 -14.32 2.84
N TYR A 31 -19.70 -15.38 2.19
CA TYR A 31 -19.93 -15.67 0.78
C TYR A 31 -20.33 -17.13 0.59
N ALA A 32 -21.13 -17.39 -0.45
CA ALA A 32 -21.54 -18.74 -0.81
C ALA A 32 -20.37 -19.53 -1.41
N GLY A 33 -20.18 -20.77 -0.95
CA GLY A 33 -19.26 -21.74 -1.51
C GLY A 33 -20.00 -22.82 -2.30
N THR A 34 -19.49 -24.05 -2.23
CA THR A 34 -20.03 -25.22 -2.93
C THR A 34 -20.66 -26.22 -1.95
N GLU A 35 -21.17 -27.35 -2.44
CA GLU A 35 -21.66 -28.45 -1.57
C GLU A 35 -20.51 -29.25 -0.93
N SER A 36 -19.27 -29.04 -1.40
CA SER A 36 -18.06 -29.64 -0.86
C SER A 36 -17.33 -28.69 0.10
N LYS A 37 -17.02 -29.20 1.29
CA LYS A 37 -16.23 -28.47 2.30
C LYS A 37 -14.85 -28.11 1.75
N SER A 38 -14.17 -29.08 1.14
CA SER A 38 -12.80 -28.94 0.64
C SER A 38 -12.71 -27.91 -0.49
N GLU A 39 -13.68 -27.92 -1.41
CA GLU A 39 -13.74 -26.90 -2.47
C GLU A 39 -14.01 -25.51 -1.90
N THR A 40 -14.89 -25.41 -0.91
CA THR A 40 -15.18 -24.14 -0.25
C THR A 40 -13.98 -23.61 0.55
N GLU A 41 -13.16 -24.48 1.14
CA GLU A 41 -11.89 -24.10 1.74
C GLU A 41 -10.88 -23.60 0.69
N LYS A 42 -10.85 -24.18 -0.52
CA LYS A 42 -10.03 -23.65 -1.62
C LYS A 42 -10.51 -22.27 -2.07
N LEU A 43 -11.83 -22.06 -2.18
CA LEU A 43 -12.41 -20.75 -2.49
C LEU A 43 -12.06 -19.72 -1.42
N LEU A 44 -12.11 -20.12 -0.14
CA LEU A 44 -11.68 -19.25 0.96
C LEU A 44 -10.21 -18.87 0.83
N ARG A 45 -9.30 -19.82 0.56
CA ARG A 45 -7.87 -19.52 0.38
C ARG A 45 -7.63 -18.52 -0.75
N LYS A 46 -8.24 -18.77 -1.91
CA LYS A 46 -8.16 -17.86 -3.06
C LYS A 46 -8.70 -16.47 -2.72
N ALA A 47 -9.83 -16.39 -2.02
CA ALA A 47 -10.42 -15.11 -1.62
C ALA A 47 -9.54 -14.34 -0.61
N LEU A 48 -8.80 -15.05 0.26
CA LEU A 48 -7.84 -14.44 1.18
C LEU A 48 -6.61 -13.93 0.42
N GLU A 49 -6.06 -14.71 -0.51
CA GLU A 49 -4.95 -14.30 -1.38
C GLU A 49 -5.34 -13.07 -2.22
N ASP A 50 -6.47 -13.13 -2.94
CA ASP A 50 -7.00 -12.01 -3.73
C ASP A 50 -7.23 -10.76 -2.87
N TYR A 51 -7.61 -10.93 -1.60
CA TYR A 51 -7.83 -9.82 -0.67
C TYR A 51 -6.51 -9.23 -0.16
N GLU A 52 -5.53 -10.06 0.19
CA GLU A 52 -4.19 -9.60 0.60
C GLU A 52 -3.49 -8.88 -0.57
N ASP A 53 -3.54 -9.44 -1.78
CA ASP A 53 -2.99 -8.83 -2.99
C ASP A 53 -3.67 -7.50 -3.32
N LYS A 54 -5.01 -7.45 -3.31
CA LYS A 54 -5.75 -6.20 -3.53
C LYS A 54 -5.55 -5.19 -2.42
N LYS A 55 -5.32 -5.60 -1.18
CA LYS A 55 -5.01 -4.67 -0.08
C LYS A 55 -3.66 -4.01 -0.30
N PHE A 56 -2.67 -4.76 -0.80
CA PHE A 56 -1.38 -4.24 -1.18
C PHE A 56 -1.48 -3.27 -2.38
N VAL A 57 -2.19 -3.70 -3.44
CA VAL A 57 -2.40 -2.87 -4.64
C VAL A 57 -3.23 -1.62 -4.32
N ALA A 58 -4.30 -1.71 -3.52
CA ALA A 58 -5.15 -0.58 -3.15
C ALA A 58 -4.41 0.44 -2.25
N LYS A 59 -3.50 -0.03 -1.39
CA LYS A 59 -2.59 0.86 -0.66
C LYS A 59 -1.63 1.57 -1.60
N ALA A 60 -0.99 0.84 -2.53
CA ALA A 60 -0.11 1.43 -3.54
C ALA A 60 -0.84 2.37 -4.52
N ASP A 61 -2.13 2.12 -4.79
CA ASP A 61 -2.96 2.89 -5.73
C ASP A 61 -3.29 4.31 -5.26
N ASN A 62 -3.22 4.56 -3.95
CA ASN A 62 -3.48 5.86 -3.35
C ASN A 62 -2.24 6.49 -2.71
N LEU A 63 -1.16 5.74 -2.56
CA LEU A 63 0.08 6.22 -1.96
C LEU A 63 0.72 7.29 -2.84
N THR A 64 1.02 8.42 -2.25
CA THR A 64 1.84 9.48 -2.86
C THR A 64 3.33 9.18 -2.73
N VAL A 65 4.16 9.87 -3.51
CA VAL A 65 5.63 9.76 -3.38
C VAL A 65 6.07 10.15 -1.97
N GLY A 66 5.49 11.21 -1.39
CA GLY A 66 5.81 11.67 -0.04
C GLY A 66 5.48 10.64 1.04
N GLU A 67 4.29 10.03 0.96
CA GLU A 67 3.88 8.98 1.90
C GLU A 67 4.74 7.71 1.76
N LEU A 68 5.16 7.35 0.53
CA LEU A 68 6.11 6.26 0.33
C LEU A 68 7.43 6.53 1.05
N LEU A 69 7.96 7.74 0.91
CA LEU A 69 9.22 8.13 1.56
C LEU A 69 9.10 8.14 3.09
N ASP A 70 7.94 8.53 3.63
CA ASP A 70 7.69 8.47 5.08
C ASP A 70 7.66 7.02 5.59
N MET A 71 6.97 6.12 4.88
CA MET A 71 6.96 4.69 5.23
C MET A 71 8.36 4.10 5.16
N TRP A 72 9.10 4.36 4.07
CA TRP A 72 10.47 3.88 3.91
C TRP A 72 11.40 4.42 5.00
N ALA A 73 11.25 5.70 5.35
CA ALA A 73 12.02 6.33 6.40
C ALA A 73 11.81 5.65 7.77
N GLU A 74 10.55 5.32 8.09
CA GLU A 74 10.21 4.74 9.39
C GLU A 74 10.50 3.24 9.46
N GLU A 75 10.11 2.49 8.43
CA GLU A 75 10.10 1.02 8.47
C GLU A 75 11.45 0.39 8.09
N GLU A 76 12.25 1.05 7.25
CA GLU A 76 13.51 0.52 6.74
C GLU A 76 14.72 1.38 7.08
N LEU A 77 14.65 2.69 6.88
CA LEU A 77 15.82 3.58 7.01
C LEU A 77 16.26 3.72 8.48
N LYS A 78 15.32 4.03 9.40
CA LYS A 78 15.62 4.22 10.84
C LYS A 78 15.89 2.92 11.58
N THR A 79 15.33 1.80 11.10
CA THR A 79 15.46 0.47 11.71
C THR A 79 16.64 -0.32 11.15
N GLY A 80 17.23 0.15 10.05
CA GLY A 80 18.32 -0.51 9.33
C GLY A 80 19.68 -0.42 10.02
N THR A 81 20.70 -0.90 9.31
CA THR A 81 22.09 -1.00 9.80
C THR A 81 22.98 0.17 9.36
N LEU A 82 22.40 1.18 8.72
CA LEU A 82 23.13 2.35 8.26
C LEU A 82 23.62 3.19 9.44
N SER A 83 24.76 3.86 9.27
CA SER A 83 25.26 4.78 10.28
C SER A 83 24.30 5.97 10.44
N ASN A 84 24.26 6.55 11.64
CA ASN A 84 23.40 7.70 11.95
C ASN A 84 23.61 8.87 10.98
N GLY A 85 24.85 9.14 10.55
CA GLY A 85 25.15 10.18 9.57
C GLY A 85 24.53 9.90 8.20
N THR A 86 24.55 8.64 7.76
CA THR A 86 23.90 8.22 6.50
C THR A 86 22.38 8.30 6.61
N VAL A 87 21.80 7.87 7.74
CA VAL A 87 20.36 8.01 8.01
C VAL A 87 19.94 9.48 7.96
N GLU A 88 20.65 10.38 8.64
CA GLU A 88 20.36 11.81 8.64
C GLU A 88 20.47 12.44 7.24
N ASN A 89 21.44 12.02 6.43
CA ASN A 89 21.56 12.48 5.05
C ASN A 89 20.33 12.10 4.21
N TYR A 90 19.87 10.84 4.32
CA TYR A 90 18.65 10.41 3.62
C TYR A 90 17.40 11.12 4.13
N LEU A 91 17.25 11.31 5.46
CA LEU A 91 16.15 12.09 6.01
C LEU A 91 16.19 13.56 5.53
N GLY A 92 17.39 14.12 5.37
CA GLY A 92 17.61 15.43 4.74
C GLY A 92 17.09 15.48 3.31
N ALA A 93 17.46 14.49 2.49
CA ALA A 93 17.00 14.40 1.11
C ALA A 93 15.46 14.24 1.03
N ILE A 94 14.87 13.39 1.88
CA ILE A 94 13.40 13.23 1.97
C ILE A 94 12.73 14.55 2.32
N ARG A 95 13.23 15.29 3.32
CA ARG A 95 12.70 16.62 3.69
C ARG A 95 12.75 17.61 2.52
N CYS A 96 13.77 17.55 1.68
CA CYS A 96 13.85 18.38 0.47
C CYS A 96 12.83 17.91 -0.57
N ILE A 97 12.78 16.62 -0.92
CA ILE A 97 11.84 16.05 -1.90
C ILE A 97 10.40 16.40 -1.55
N LYS A 98 10.03 16.31 -0.25
CA LYS A 98 8.69 16.60 0.25
C LYS A 98 8.25 18.07 0.11
N LYS A 99 9.15 18.98 -0.25
CA LYS A 99 8.82 20.38 -0.57
C LYS A 99 8.41 20.57 -2.03
N HIS A 100 8.56 19.55 -2.87
CA HIS A 100 8.29 19.65 -4.30
C HIS A 100 6.96 18.99 -4.68
N PRO A 101 6.27 19.48 -5.73
CA PRO A 101 4.99 18.93 -6.17
C PRO A 101 5.00 17.44 -6.52
N ILE A 102 6.18 16.86 -6.78
CA ILE A 102 6.31 15.43 -7.01
C ILE A 102 5.93 14.60 -5.78
N ALA A 103 6.08 15.15 -4.57
CA ALA A 103 5.74 14.48 -3.32
C ALA A 103 4.25 14.19 -3.20
N ASP A 104 3.39 15.09 -3.66
CA ASP A 104 1.92 14.96 -3.57
C ASP A 104 1.33 14.09 -4.70
N ARG A 105 2.15 13.69 -5.69
CA ARG A 105 1.69 12.83 -6.79
C ARG A 105 1.54 11.40 -6.30
N LYS A 106 0.44 10.77 -6.69
CA LYS A 106 0.25 9.32 -6.52
C LYS A 106 1.33 8.56 -7.29
N LEU A 107 1.94 7.55 -6.67
CA LEU A 107 3.01 6.76 -7.27
C LEU A 107 2.67 6.25 -8.67
N LYS A 108 1.46 5.72 -8.85
CA LYS A 108 0.98 5.20 -10.14
C LYS A 108 0.86 6.25 -11.25
N THR A 109 0.88 7.53 -10.89
CA THR A 109 0.76 8.66 -11.83
C THR A 109 2.09 9.35 -12.09
N VAL A 110 3.16 8.92 -11.41
CA VAL A 110 4.51 9.43 -11.66
C VAL A 110 4.95 8.97 -13.05
N THR A 111 5.42 9.91 -13.86
CA THR A 111 5.92 9.67 -15.23
C THR A 111 7.37 10.11 -15.31
N ALA A 112 8.05 9.75 -16.41
CA ALA A 112 9.40 10.20 -16.67
C ALA A 112 9.50 11.75 -16.70
N GLU A 113 8.48 12.42 -17.25
CA GLU A 113 8.42 13.89 -17.30
C GLU A 113 8.33 14.51 -15.90
N HIS A 114 7.56 13.92 -14.99
CA HIS A 114 7.49 14.40 -13.60
C HIS A 114 8.84 14.30 -12.88
N LEU A 115 9.57 13.20 -13.11
CA LEU A 115 10.91 13.01 -12.56
C LEU A 115 11.93 13.96 -13.19
N GLN A 116 11.87 14.15 -14.51
CA GLN A 116 12.74 15.08 -15.21
C GLN A 116 12.55 16.51 -14.72
N ALA A 117 11.29 16.98 -14.62
CA ALA A 117 10.99 18.32 -14.11
C ALA A 117 11.50 18.53 -12.67
N PHE A 118 11.42 17.51 -11.83
CA PHE A 118 11.98 17.54 -10.48
C PHE A 118 13.51 17.66 -10.49
N LEU A 119 14.20 16.87 -11.32
CA LEU A 119 15.65 16.92 -11.44
C LEU A 119 16.13 18.25 -12.04
N ASP A 120 15.43 18.76 -13.05
CA ASP A 120 15.73 20.06 -13.68
C ASP A 120 15.61 21.19 -12.66
N LEU A 121 14.55 21.18 -11.84
CA LEU A 121 14.36 22.16 -10.77
C LEU A 121 15.51 22.11 -9.75
N LEU A 122 15.95 20.92 -9.34
CA LEU A 122 17.09 20.77 -8.42
C LEU A 122 18.42 21.21 -9.03
N THR A 123 18.59 21.03 -10.35
CA THR A 123 19.86 21.25 -11.04
C THR A 123 20.03 22.71 -11.47
N PHE A 124 18.99 23.29 -12.04
CA PHE A 124 19.05 24.62 -12.67
C PHE A 124 18.39 25.71 -11.83
N GLY A 125 17.64 25.34 -10.77
CA GLY A 125 16.79 26.26 -10.04
C GLY A 125 15.53 26.64 -10.83
N GLY A 126 14.52 27.17 -10.14
CA GLY A 126 13.25 27.56 -10.75
C GLY A 126 12.21 27.94 -9.70
N GLU A 127 11.12 28.58 -10.14
CA GLU A 127 9.96 28.86 -9.29
C GLU A 127 9.07 27.62 -9.20
N PHE A 128 8.51 27.38 -8.01
CA PHE A 128 7.50 26.34 -7.83
C PHE A 128 6.28 26.71 -8.69
N PRO A 129 5.61 25.75 -9.35
CA PRO A 129 4.36 26.02 -10.06
C PRO A 129 3.30 26.71 -9.19
N ASP A 130 3.43 26.59 -7.86
CA ASP A 130 2.49 27.12 -6.86
C ASP A 130 3.03 28.30 -6.04
N GLY A 131 4.24 28.81 -6.33
CA GLY A 131 4.84 29.97 -5.64
C GLY A 131 5.56 29.66 -4.33
#